data_AF-A0A2C1K7H1-F1
#
_entry.id   AF-A0A2C1K7H1-F1
#
_cell.length_a   1.000
_cell.length_b   1.000
_cell.length_c   1.000
_cell.angle_alpha   90.00
_cell.angle_beta   90.00
_cell.angle_gamma   90.00
#
_symmetry.space_group_name_H-M   'P 1'
#
loop_
_entity.id
_entity.type
_entity.pdbx_description
1 polymer ?
#
loop_
_entity_poly.entity_id
_entity_poly.type
_entity_poly.pdbx_seq_one_letter_code
_entity_poly.pdbx_strand_id
1 'polypeptide(L)'
;MSIYNNIFHYYRGQTRNKDEETNQLQIENNVTKAFLNVLQHSSPVLTNEFIRFIGIRTKESENFEFRQQLTSPLNIITPYAGVIGIAENKEIRKGTYKDSNIPDGAILSNEISLLLENKIGYNSYLTMEQLDGHRRLFANGQKILDEPIIITWIDIRNFLSAKQKDFENKGDILTSFLIKQFEEFCVINCIGDRQKSKEYFFLRFEKDKARKLAREIDNFIWTNTKFEVEDAGTADGIGYRRKGLPKFATLTTARQRCLILHIGNREDKKGLKIQSEIDKILNKEYNRSSSDSMKYPHEAYIRLEWVKDFEQIKPYIIEAYNSR
;
A
#
# COMPACT_ATOMS: atom_id res chain seq x y z
N MET A 1 -6.95 -10.32 -2.20
CA MET A 1 -8.15 -10.29 -1.32
C MET A 1 -8.87 -8.93 -1.47
N SER A 2 -10.04 -8.70 -0.87
CA SER A 2 -10.60 -7.34 -0.75
C SER A 2 -9.86 -6.56 0.35
N ILE A 3 -9.83 -5.22 0.30
CA ILE A 3 -9.28 -4.40 1.41
C ILE A 3 -9.96 -4.77 2.74
N TYR A 4 -11.26 -5.08 2.71
CA TYR A 4 -12.05 -5.48 3.88
C TYR A 4 -11.72 -6.89 4.41
N ASN A 5 -10.96 -7.68 3.67
CA ASN A 5 -10.53 -9.01 4.10
C ASN A 5 -9.12 -8.98 4.72
N ASN A 6 -8.44 -7.83 4.68
CA ASN A 6 -7.11 -7.68 5.23
C ASN A 6 -7.16 -7.51 6.76
N ILE A 7 -6.49 -8.40 7.51
CA ILE A 7 -6.58 -8.44 8.98
C ILE A 7 -5.93 -7.23 9.68
N PHE A 8 -5.08 -6.48 8.97
CA PHE A 8 -4.42 -5.28 9.50
C PHE A 8 -5.12 -3.98 9.09
N HIS A 9 -6.12 -4.07 8.22
CA HIS A 9 -6.89 -2.90 7.80
C HIS A 9 -7.99 -2.59 8.81
N TYR A 10 -7.65 -1.79 9.83
CA TYR A 10 -8.62 -1.32 10.82
C TYR A 10 -9.47 -0.17 10.27
N TYR A 11 -10.71 -0.47 9.87
CA TYR A 11 -11.68 0.56 9.53
C TYR A 11 -12.15 1.28 10.81
N ARG A 12 -11.57 2.45 11.10
CA ARG A 12 -12.24 3.41 11.98
C ARG A 12 -13.21 4.20 11.08
N GLY A 13 -14.49 4.25 11.48
CA GLY A 13 -15.55 4.94 10.75
C GLY A 13 -15.23 6.40 10.46
N GLN A 14 -16.13 7.11 9.78
CA GLN A 14 -15.94 8.53 9.46
C GLN A 14 -15.74 9.36 10.74
N THR A 15 -14.49 9.71 11.05
CA THR A 15 -14.17 10.79 11.99
C THR A 15 -14.69 12.08 11.37
N ARG A 16 -15.40 12.89 12.16
CA ARG A 16 -16.15 14.08 11.69
C ARG A 16 -15.28 15.13 10.96
N ASN A 17 -13.96 15.12 11.18
CA ASN A 17 -12.99 16.02 10.56
C ASN A 17 -11.81 15.21 10.00
N LYS A 18 -11.90 14.72 8.76
CA LYS A 18 -10.77 14.09 8.06
C LYS A 18 -10.02 15.14 7.25
N ASP A 19 -8.97 15.72 7.84
CA ASP A 19 -7.88 16.27 7.03
C ASP A 19 -6.94 15.13 6.59
N GLU A 20 -6.12 15.40 5.57
CA GLU A 20 -5.18 14.40 5.04
C GLU A 20 -4.13 13.99 6.08
N GLU A 21 -3.75 14.91 6.96
CA GLU A 21 -2.76 14.72 8.03
C GLU A 21 -3.24 13.69 9.06
N THR A 22 -4.49 13.79 9.53
CA THR A 22 -5.09 12.82 10.45
C THR A 22 -5.16 11.42 9.84
N ASN A 23 -5.47 11.33 8.54
CA ASN A 23 -5.51 10.05 7.85
C ASN A 23 -4.11 9.43 7.71
N GLN A 24 -3.11 10.24 7.38
CA GLN A 24 -1.73 9.79 7.30
C GLN A 24 -1.22 9.32 8.66
N LEU A 25 -1.47 10.08 9.74
CA LEU A 25 -1.11 9.67 11.10
C LEU A 25 -1.80 8.36 11.52
N GLN A 26 -3.05 8.16 11.11
CA GLN A 26 -3.75 6.90 11.38
C GLN A 26 -3.09 5.72 10.66
N ILE A 27 -2.70 5.88 9.39
CA ILE A 27 -2.00 4.83 8.64
C ILE A 27 -0.62 4.57 9.25
N GLU A 28 0.09 5.61 9.72
CA GLU A 28 1.39 5.52 10.39
C GLU A 28 1.31 4.67 11.67
N ASN A 29 0.32 4.93 12.52
CA ASN A 29 0.09 4.11 13.71
C ASN A 29 -0.31 2.67 13.36
N ASN A 30 -1.16 2.51 12.34
CA ASN A 30 -1.63 1.19 11.92
C ASN A 30 -0.51 0.35 11.32
N VAL A 31 0.43 0.94 10.58
CA VAL A 31 1.56 0.18 10.00
C VAL A 31 2.49 -0.33 11.09
N THR A 32 2.82 0.48 12.09
CA THR A 32 3.65 0.02 13.21
C THR A 32 2.97 -1.10 13.97
N LYS A 33 1.69 -0.94 14.29
CA LYS A 33 0.90 -2.02 14.92
C LYS A 33 0.89 -3.29 14.07
N ALA A 34 0.64 -3.16 12.76
CA ALA A 34 0.59 -4.31 11.85
C ALA A 34 1.95 -5.02 11.79
N PHE A 35 3.04 -4.27 11.67
CA PHE A 35 4.39 -4.81 11.64
C PHE A 35 4.75 -5.55 12.94
N LEU A 36 4.49 -4.94 14.10
CA LEU A 36 4.69 -5.59 15.40
C LEU A 36 3.83 -6.85 15.53
N ASN A 37 2.58 -6.82 15.10
CA ASN A 37 1.69 -7.99 15.14
C ASN A 37 2.21 -9.14 14.25
N VAL A 38 2.82 -8.84 13.10
CA VAL A 38 3.47 -9.88 12.27
C VAL A 38 4.58 -10.54 13.07
N LEU A 39 5.48 -9.77 13.67
CA LEU A 39 6.60 -10.32 14.45
C LEU A 39 6.13 -11.06 15.71
N GLN A 40 5.09 -10.55 16.37
CA GLN A 40 4.55 -11.11 17.61
C GLN A 40 3.81 -12.42 17.41
N HIS A 41 3.05 -12.55 16.32
CA HIS A 41 2.17 -13.69 16.08
C HIS A 41 2.71 -14.69 15.05
N SER A 42 3.90 -14.43 14.49
CA SER A 42 4.64 -15.38 13.66
C SER A 42 5.58 -16.24 14.50
N SER A 43 6.24 -17.20 13.85
CA SER A 43 7.35 -17.94 14.44
C SER A 43 8.44 -16.99 14.98
N PRO A 44 8.97 -17.21 16.20
CA PRO A 44 10.08 -16.41 16.75
C PRO A 44 11.33 -16.38 15.85
N VAL A 45 11.48 -17.37 14.96
CA VAL A 45 12.52 -17.40 13.93
C VAL A 45 12.47 -16.14 13.06
N LEU A 46 11.28 -15.65 12.69
CA LEU A 46 11.13 -14.44 11.88
C LEU A 46 11.71 -13.21 12.60
N THR A 47 11.43 -13.07 13.90
CA THR A 47 11.94 -11.96 14.73
C THR A 47 13.45 -12.04 14.89
N ASN A 48 14.01 -13.23 15.15
CA ASN A 48 15.46 -13.43 15.17
C ASN A 48 16.11 -13.09 13.81
N GLU A 49 15.48 -13.50 12.70
CA GLU A 49 15.96 -13.15 11.36
C GLU A 49 15.87 -11.66 11.07
N PHE A 50 14.83 -10.97 11.56
CA PHE A 50 14.72 -9.52 11.45
C PHE A 50 15.83 -8.80 12.24
N ILE A 51 16.12 -9.25 13.46
CA ILE A 51 17.22 -8.72 14.30
C ILE A 51 18.57 -8.88 13.58
N ARG A 52 18.81 -10.04 12.95
CA ARG A 52 20.01 -10.26 12.13
C ARG A 52 20.04 -9.38 10.89
N PHE A 53 18.89 -9.21 10.23
CA PHE A 53 18.74 -8.38 9.04
C PHE A 53 19.11 -6.91 9.31
N ILE A 54 18.76 -6.38 10.49
CA ILE A 54 19.13 -5.03 10.91
C ILE A 54 20.56 -4.92 11.46
N GLY A 55 21.36 -5.99 11.36
CA GLY A 55 22.79 -6.00 11.70
C GLY A 55 23.13 -6.35 13.15
N ILE A 56 22.15 -6.74 13.96
CA ILE A 56 22.37 -7.12 15.36
C ILE A 56 22.62 -8.63 15.46
N ARG A 57 23.71 -9.02 16.10
CA ARG A 57 24.10 -10.43 16.30
C ARG A 57 23.93 -10.80 17.76
N THR A 58 22.75 -11.32 18.11
CA THR A 58 22.45 -11.83 19.45
C THR A 58 22.33 -13.35 19.44
N LYS A 59 22.24 -13.94 20.64
CA LYS A 59 21.70 -15.29 20.76
C LYS A 59 20.25 -15.29 20.29
N GLU A 60 19.80 -16.41 19.73
CA GLU A 60 18.40 -16.57 19.37
C GLU A 60 17.54 -16.55 20.64
N SER A 61 16.44 -15.83 20.58
CA SER A 61 15.44 -15.78 21.65
C SER A 61 14.15 -16.41 21.16
N GLU A 62 13.49 -17.16 22.04
CA GLU A 62 12.14 -17.68 21.78
C GLU A 62 11.05 -16.77 22.35
N ASN A 63 11.42 -15.88 23.28
CA ASN A 63 10.49 -15.03 24.01
C ASN A 63 10.78 -13.57 23.72
N PHE A 64 9.86 -12.95 22.98
CA PHE A 64 9.88 -11.52 22.69
C PHE A 64 8.65 -10.85 23.28
N GLU A 65 8.85 -9.65 23.81
CA GLU A 65 7.78 -8.74 24.15
C GLU A 65 7.71 -7.62 23.11
N PHE A 66 6.50 -7.31 22.66
CA PHE A 66 6.22 -6.25 21.70
C PHE A 66 5.31 -5.21 22.34
N ARG A 67 5.70 -3.93 22.27
CA ARG A 67 4.93 -2.82 22.85
C ARG A 67 4.64 -1.78 21.78
N GLN A 68 3.46 -1.15 21.87
CA GLN A 68 3.10 0.04 21.11
C GLN A 68 3.20 1.26 22.03
N GLN A 69 3.63 2.40 21.50
CA GLN A 69 3.65 3.68 22.20
C GLN A 69 4.28 3.60 23.61
N LEU A 70 5.60 3.41 23.67
CA LEU A 70 6.30 3.24 24.95
C LEU A 70 6.37 4.57 25.73
N THR A 71 5.54 4.71 26.77
CA THR A 71 5.45 5.96 27.56
C THR A 71 6.32 5.98 28.81
N SER A 72 6.85 4.84 29.24
CA SER A 72 7.67 4.69 30.46
C SER A 72 9.04 4.12 30.14
N PRO A 73 10.10 4.53 30.87
CA PRO A 73 11.42 3.92 30.73
C PRO A 73 11.41 2.41 30.95
N LEU A 74 12.28 1.72 30.20
CA LEU A 74 12.57 0.31 30.39
C LEU A 74 13.34 0.11 31.70
N ASN A 75 13.15 -1.04 32.32
CA ASN A 75 13.75 -1.40 33.60
C ASN A 75 14.81 -2.51 33.51
N ILE A 76 15.00 -3.09 32.32
CA ILE A 76 15.93 -4.20 32.08
C ILE A 76 17.10 -3.68 31.24
N ILE A 77 18.32 -3.95 31.71
CA ILE A 77 19.55 -3.75 30.92
C ILE A 77 19.77 -5.01 30.08
N THR A 78 19.94 -4.83 28.78
CA THR A 78 20.17 -5.91 27.82
C THR A 78 21.54 -5.79 27.15
N PRO A 79 22.12 -6.88 26.62
CA PRO A 79 23.37 -6.83 25.86
C PRO A 79 23.35 -5.86 24.67
N TYR A 80 22.19 -5.71 24.01
CA TYR A 80 22.03 -4.82 22.87
C TYR A 80 20.82 -3.90 23.04
N ALA A 81 21.05 -2.59 22.99
CA ALA A 81 19.96 -1.61 22.96
C ALA A 81 20.16 -0.61 21.83
N GLY A 82 19.08 -0.24 21.14
CA GLY A 82 19.17 0.66 19.99
C GLY A 82 17.83 1.23 19.55
N VAL A 83 17.90 2.37 18.86
CA VAL A 83 16.73 3.00 18.22
C VAL A 83 16.74 2.64 16.74
N ILE A 84 15.59 2.25 16.22
CA ILE A 84 15.37 1.91 14.81
C ILE A 84 14.45 2.96 14.22
N GLY A 85 14.92 3.64 13.18
CA GLY A 85 14.12 4.52 12.34
C GLY A 85 13.66 3.80 11.07
N ILE A 86 12.35 3.81 10.81
CA ILE A 86 11.73 3.22 9.61
C ILE A 86 11.06 4.31 8.80
N ALA A 87 11.45 4.49 7.53
CA ALA A 87 10.84 5.51 6.67
C ALA A 87 10.78 5.12 5.19
N GLU A 88 10.20 5.95 4.33
CA GLU A 88 10.22 5.75 2.88
C GLU A 88 11.62 5.95 2.27
N ASN A 89 12.49 6.69 2.96
CA ASN A 89 13.86 6.95 2.56
C ASN A 89 14.77 7.02 3.80
N LYS A 90 16.10 7.01 3.60
CA LYS A 90 17.09 7.03 4.69
C LYS A 90 17.48 8.45 5.14
N GLU A 91 16.79 9.48 4.66
CA GLU A 91 17.10 10.87 5.00
C GLU A 91 16.63 11.17 6.43
N ILE A 92 17.56 11.62 7.27
CA ILE A 92 17.27 12.16 8.60
C ILE A 92 17.36 13.68 8.51
N ARG A 93 16.33 14.37 9.00
CA ARG A 93 16.31 15.83 9.06
C ARG A 93 16.56 16.34 10.48
N LYS A 94 16.95 17.61 10.56
CA LYS A 94 16.86 18.36 11.81
C LYS A 94 15.41 18.73 12.06
N GLY A 95 14.87 18.28 13.17
CA GLY A 95 13.54 18.59 13.66
C GLY A 95 13.57 19.67 14.73
N THR A 96 12.38 20.01 15.21
CA THR A 96 12.22 20.80 16.45
C THR A 96 12.12 19.84 17.63
N TYR A 97 12.81 20.17 18.72
CA TYR A 97 12.69 19.41 19.96
C TYR A 97 11.25 19.40 20.45
N LYS A 98 10.70 18.21 20.72
CA LYS A 98 9.38 18.01 21.33
C LYS A 98 9.55 17.47 22.74
N ASP A 99 8.71 17.96 23.65
CA ASP A 99 8.69 17.56 25.06
C ASP A 99 8.30 16.08 25.26
N SER A 100 7.56 15.50 24.30
CA SER A 100 7.26 14.07 24.25
C SER A 100 7.87 13.41 23.00
N ASN A 101 8.81 12.48 23.22
CA ASN A 101 9.39 11.61 22.19
C ASN A 101 9.03 10.16 22.52
N ILE A 102 7.75 9.82 22.33
CA ILE A 102 7.22 8.47 22.55
C ILE A 102 7.55 7.63 21.30
N PRO A 103 8.31 6.54 21.42
CA PRO A 103 8.54 5.61 20.32
C PRO A 103 7.22 4.96 19.92
N ASP A 104 6.99 4.82 18.62
CA ASP A 104 5.81 4.17 18.07
C ASP A 104 5.69 2.71 18.50
N GLY A 105 6.83 2.03 18.68
CA GLY A 105 6.88 0.63 19.08
C GLY A 105 8.17 0.21 19.79
N ALA A 106 8.18 -1.02 20.31
CA ALA A 106 9.37 -1.66 20.85
C ALA A 106 9.37 -3.17 20.64
N ILE A 107 10.58 -3.74 20.49
CA ILE A 107 10.86 -5.18 20.45
C ILE A 107 11.86 -5.47 21.57
N LEU A 108 11.46 -6.29 22.54
CA LEU A 108 12.21 -6.53 23.77
C LEU A 108 12.44 -8.03 23.97
N SER A 109 13.59 -8.39 24.53
CA SER A 109 13.89 -9.72 25.06
C SER A 109 14.98 -9.60 26.12
N ASN A 110 15.48 -10.73 26.63
CA ASN A 110 16.66 -10.71 27.51
C ASN A 110 17.96 -10.31 26.78
N GLU A 111 17.97 -10.37 25.45
CA GLU A 111 19.15 -10.09 24.63
C GLU A 111 19.10 -8.69 23.99
N ILE A 112 17.90 -8.15 23.76
CA ILE A 112 17.70 -6.90 23.01
C ILE A 112 16.68 -5.97 23.67
N SER A 113 16.91 -4.66 23.52
CA SER A 113 15.94 -3.60 23.74
C SER A 113 15.93 -2.67 22.53
N LEU A 114 14.94 -2.80 21.65
CA LEU A 114 14.85 -2.03 20.41
C LEU A 114 13.62 -1.12 20.45
N LEU A 115 13.82 0.18 20.25
CA LEU A 115 12.74 1.18 20.16
C LEU A 115 12.55 1.57 18.70
N LEU A 116 11.30 1.72 18.25
CA LEU A 116 10.93 1.97 16.86
C LEU A 116 10.31 3.36 16.73
N GLU A 117 10.80 4.12 15.76
CA GLU A 117 10.14 5.32 15.22
C GLU A 117 9.88 5.07 13.75
N ASN A 118 8.67 5.35 13.28
CA ASN A 118 8.31 5.16 11.90
C ASN A 118 7.74 6.43 11.27
N LYS A 119 7.95 6.59 9.96
CA LYS A 119 7.34 7.63 9.13
C LYS A 119 6.85 7.02 7.83
N ILE A 120 5.66 7.43 7.39
CA ILE A 120 5.13 7.03 6.08
C ILE A 120 4.96 8.22 5.14
N GLY A 121 5.08 7.99 3.85
CA GLY A 121 5.00 9.02 2.81
C GLY A 121 6.34 9.68 2.51
N TYR A 122 6.58 9.95 1.22
CA TYR A 122 7.90 10.38 0.71
C TYR A 122 8.35 11.77 1.18
N ASN A 123 7.41 12.58 1.68
CA ASN A 123 7.67 13.91 2.22
C ASN A 123 7.69 13.92 3.76
N SER A 124 7.60 12.74 4.40
CA SER A 124 7.71 12.57 5.84
C SER A 124 9.09 12.01 6.15
N TYR A 125 9.75 12.61 7.14
CA TYR A 125 11.16 12.33 7.46
C TYR A 125 11.31 12.00 8.92
N LEU A 126 12.26 11.10 9.20
CA LEU A 126 12.76 10.91 10.56
C LEU A 126 13.52 12.17 10.98
N THR A 127 13.46 12.50 12.27
CA THR A 127 14.24 13.61 12.82
C THR A 127 15.21 13.12 13.88
N MET A 128 16.41 13.70 13.91
CA MET A 128 17.45 13.28 14.85
C MET A 128 17.00 13.50 16.30
N GLU A 129 16.30 14.59 16.58
CA GLU A 129 15.79 14.98 17.89
C GLU A 129 14.75 14.00 18.43
N GLN A 130 13.93 13.39 17.56
CA GLN A 130 13.03 12.31 17.96
C GLN A 130 13.80 11.03 18.29
N LEU A 131 14.70 10.61 17.40
CA LEU A 131 15.49 9.38 17.57
C LEU A 131 16.37 9.44 18.83
N ASP A 132 17.05 10.56 19.07
CA ASP A 132 17.83 10.78 20.29
C ASP A 132 16.95 10.93 21.52
N GLY A 133 15.78 11.54 21.35
CA GLY A 133 14.77 11.66 22.40
C GLY A 133 14.36 10.31 23.00
N HIS A 134 14.25 9.27 22.16
CA HIS A 134 13.91 7.91 22.58
C HIS A 134 14.99 7.25 23.45
N ARG A 135 16.25 7.68 23.35
CA ARG A 135 17.35 7.11 24.15
C ARG A 135 17.11 7.23 25.66
N ARG A 136 16.31 8.21 26.08
CA ARG A 136 15.94 8.44 27.49
C ARG A 136 15.02 7.37 28.07
N LEU A 137 14.42 6.53 27.22
CA LEU A 137 13.52 5.47 27.64
C LEU A 137 14.23 4.13 27.84
N PHE A 138 15.54 4.03 27.60
CA PHE A 138 16.29 2.84 27.99
C PHE A 138 16.54 2.80 29.50
N ALA A 139 16.85 1.61 30.01
CA ALA A 139 17.19 1.42 31.41
C ALA A 139 18.43 2.25 31.80
N ASN A 140 18.46 2.74 33.03
CA ASN A 140 19.61 3.48 33.54
C ASN A 140 20.89 2.63 33.47
N GLY A 141 21.97 3.19 32.92
CA GLY A 141 23.23 2.48 32.70
C GLY A 141 23.25 1.55 31.46
N GLN A 142 22.17 1.49 30.68
CA GLN A 142 22.15 0.77 29.41
C GLN A 142 23.18 1.37 28.44
N LYS A 143 24.05 0.52 27.88
CA LYS A 143 24.84 0.89 26.71
C LYS A 143 23.96 0.80 25.47
N ILE A 144 23.73 1.94 24.82
CA ILE A 144 22.91 2.07 23.61
C ILE A 144 23.86 2.18 22.41
N LEU A 145 23.46 1.65 21.25
CA LEU A 145 24.17 1.88 19.99
C LEU A 145 24.35 3.38 19.74
N ASP A 146 25.54 3.77 19.29
CA ASP A 146 25.90 5.19 19.11
C ASP A 146 25.06 5.85 18.01
N GLU A 147 24.72 5.11 16.95
CA GLU A 147 23.89 5.60 15.84
C GLU A 147 22.56 4.83 15.77
N PRO A 148 21.45 5.51 15.41
CA PRO A 148 20.20 4.83 15.14
C PRO A 148 20.32 3.96 13.88
N ILE A 149 19.63 2.82 13.89
CA ILE A 149 19.56 1.92 12.73
C ILE A 149 18.48 2.43 11.80
N ILE A 150 18.84 2.84 10.59
CA ILE A 150 17.90 3.37 9.60
C ILE A 150 17.63 2.34 8.51
N ILE A 151 16.37 1.93 8.42
CA ILE A 151 15.87 1.02 7.38
C ILE A 151 14.66 1.63 6.68
N THR A 152 14.42 1.22 5.44
CA THR A 152 13.24 1.71 4.70
C THR A 152 12.08 0.73 4.75
N TRP A 153 10.86 1.22 4.50
CA TRP A 153 9.70 0.35 4.33
C TRP A 153 9.88 -0.63 3.17
N ILE A 154 10.55 -0.23 2.09
CA ILE A 154 10.86 -1.15 0.99
C ILE A 154 11.88 -2.22 1.40
N ASP A 155 12.87 -1.88 2.25
CA ASP A 155 13.80 -2.86 2.82
C ASP A 155 13.06 -3.92 3.66
N ILE A 156 12.12 -3.48 4.51
CA ILE A 156 11.29 -4.38 5.34
C ILE A 156 10.41 -5.28 4.46
N ARG A 157 9.72 -4.71 3.46
CA ARG A 157 8.86 -5.47 2.56
C ARG A 157 9.66 -6.51 1.77
N ASN A 158 10.85 -6.16 1.28
CA ASN A 158 11.73 -7.09 0.60
C ASN A 158 12.20 -8.23 1.52
N PHE A 159 12.58 -7.90 2.77
CA PHE A 159 12.93 -8.89 3.79
C PHE A 159 11.77 -9.85 4.04
N LEU A 160 10.57 -9.34 4.33
CA LEU A 160 9.40 -10.15 4.62
C LEU A 160 8.99 -11.01 3.40
N SER A 161 9.01 -10.46 2.18
CA SER A 161 8.69 -11.19 0.95
C SER A 161 9.64 -12.37 0.72
N ALA A 162 10.94 -12.19 0.98
CA ALA A 162 11.90 -13.29 0.92
C ALA A 162 11.57 -14.36 1.97
N LYS A 163 11.25 -13.96 3.19
CA LYS A 163 10.90 -14.89 4.29
C LYS A 163 9.58 -15.60 4.10
N GLN A 164 8.60 -14.98 3.47
CA GLN A 164 7.33 -15.64 3.17
C GLN A 164 7.55 -16.95 2.43
N LYS A 165 8.39 -16.96 1.39
CA LYS A 165 8.70 -18.17 0.61
C LYS A 165 9.40 -19.24 1.44
N ASP A 166 10.32 -18.82 2.30
CA ASP A 166 11.04 -19.74 3.21
C ASP A 166 10.06 -20.44 4.16
N PHE A 167 9.12 -19.70 4.75
CA PHE A 167 8.11 -20.24 5.67
C PHE A 167 7.03 -21.07 4.96
N GLU A 168 6.62 -20.68 3.75
CA GLU A 168 5.69 -21.47 2.91
C GLU A 168 6.29 -22.84 2.61
N ASN A 169 7.57 -22.89 2.20
CA ASN A 169 8.27 -24.14 1.90
C ASN A 169 8.46 -25.03 3.13
N LYS A 170 8.53 -24.44 4.33
CA LYS A 170 8.62 -25.17 5.62
C LYS A 170 7.26 -25.60 6.17
N GLY A 171 6.15 -25.22 5.52
CA GLY A 171 4.79 -25.53 5.99
C GLY A 171 4.32 -24.66 7.16
N ASP A 172 5.00 -23.55 7.47
CA ASP A 172 4.53 -22.58 8.47
C ASP A 172 3.50 -21.64 7.82
N ILE A 173 2.27 -22.13 7.77
CA ILE A 173 1.15 -21.45 7.11
C ILE A 173 0.80 -20.14 7.82
N LEU A 174 0.90 -20.09 9.16
CA LEU A 174 0.51 -18.91 9.93
C LEU A 174 1.46 -17.75 9.67
N THR A 175 2.77 -17.97 9.82
CA THR A 175 3.79 -16.93 9.55
C THR A 175 3.67 -16.42 8.11
N SER A 176 3.54 -17.35 7.15
CA SER A 176 3.38 -17.03 5.73
C SER A 176 2.13 -16.19 5.46
N PHE A 177 1.00 -16.55 6.09
CA PHE A 177 -0.25 -15.82 5.99
C PHE A 177 -0.13 -14.41 6.57
N LEU A 178 0.46 -14.25 7.76
CA LEU A 178 0.63 -12.93 8.40
C LEU A 178 1.52 -12.01 7.54
N ILE A 179 2.63 -12.53 7.02
CA ILE A 179 3.49 -11.78 6.10
C ILE A 179 2.72 -11.33 4.85
N LYS A 180 1.98 -12.24 4.23
CA LYS A 180 1.16 -11.93 3.05
C LYS A 180 0.12 -10.85 3.34
N GLN A 181 -0.55 -10.92 4.49
CA GLN A 181 -1.51 -9.91 4.91
C GLN A 181 -0.85 -8.55 5.16
N PHE A 182 0.35 -8.51 5.71
CA PHE A 182 1.08 -7.26 5.90
C PHE A 182 1.55 -6.65 4.58
N GLU A 183 2.02 -7.46 3.65
CA GLU A 183 2.39 -7.00 2.31
C GLU A 183 1.17 -6.43 1.56
N GLU A 184 0.03 -7.12 1.59
CA GLU A 184 -1.23 -6.59 1.05
C GLU A 184 -1.61 -5.26 1.73
N PHE A 185 -1.45 -5.14 3.04
CA PHE A 185 -1.70 -3.89 3.78
C PHE A 185 -0.78 -2.75 3.32
N CYS A 186 0.51 -3.02 3.12
CA CYS A 186 1.45 -2.03 2.62
C CYS A 186 1.07 -1.54 1.22
N VAL A 187 0.72 -2.48 0.31
CA VAL A 187 0.28 -2.14 -1.05
C VAL A 187 -1.00 -1.32 -1.04
N ILE A 188 -1.98 -1.65 -0.19
CA ILE A 188 -3.24 -0.88 -0.07
C ILE A 188 -2.97 0.58 0.31
N ASN A 189 -1.99 0.81 1.18
CA ASN A 189 -1.68 2.10 1.76
C ASN A 189 -0.48 2.82 1.10
N CYS A 190 0.09 2.28 0.02
CA CYS A 190 1.28 2.83 -0.64
C CYS A 190 2.51 2.97 0.27
N ILE A 191 2.75 1.99 1.13
CA ILE A 191 3.90 2.00 2.05
C ILE A 191 5.08 1.31 1.38
N GLY A 192 6.23 1.98 1.30
CA GLY A 192 7.44 1.50 0.63
C GLY A 192 7.49 1.76 -0.88
N ASP A 193 6.40 2.23 -1.50
CA ASP A 193 6.34 2.49 -2.95
C ASP A 193 6.26 4.00 -3.25
N ARG A 194 7.15 4.51 -4.12
CA ARG A 194 7.14 5.92 -4.55
C ARG A 194 5.91 6.30 -5.36
N GLN A 195 5.36 5.32 -6.06
CA GLN A 195 4.22 5.49 -6.94
C GLN A 195 3.21 4.39 -6.65
N LYS A 196 1.93 4.72 -6.85
CA LYS A 196 0.84 3.75 -6.75
C LYS A 196 1.05 2.65 -7.78
N SER A 197 1.22 1.42 -7.33
CA SER A 197 1.29 0.25 -8.20
C SER A 197 -0.07 -0.02 -8.85
N LYS A 198 -0.11 -0.84 -9.90
CA LYS A 198 -1.39 -1.32 -10.46
C LYS A 198 -2.21 -2.08 -9.42
N GLU A 199 -1.55 -2.88 -8.59
CA GLU A 199 -2.19 -3.66 -7.54
C GLU A 199 -2.86 -2.77 -6.49
N TYR A 200 -2.27 -1.60 -6.16
CA TYR A 200 -2.93 -0.58 -5.34
C TYR A 200 -4.30 -0.18 -5.91
N PHE A 201 -4.41 0.00 -7.23
CA PHE A 201 -5.67 0.34 -7.89
C PHE A 201 -6.61 -0.86 -7.98
N PHE A 202 -6.10 -2.06 -8.29
CA PHE A 202 -6.91 -3.27 -8.33
C PHE A 202 -7.58 -3.57 -6.98
N LEU A 203 -6.87 -3.42 -5.86
CA LEU A 203 -7.44 -3.69 -4.53
C LEU A 203 -8.59 -2.75 -4.14
N ARG A 204 -8.71 -1.58 -4.80
CA ARG A 204 -9.79 -0.60 -4.57
C ARG A 204 -11.10 -0.93 -5.29
N PHE A 205 -11.13 -1.93 -6.15
CA PHE A 205 -12.38 -2.52 -6.61
C PHE A 205 -12.92 -3.44 -5.52
N GLU A 206 -14.08 -3.09 -4.95
CA GLU A 206 -14.63 -3.74 -3.74
C GLU A 206 -14.98 -5.22 -3.95
N LYS A 207 -15.53 -5.55 -5.13
CA LYS A 207 -15.98 -6.90 -5.48
C LYS A 207 -14.88 -7.71 -6.14
N ASP A 208 -14.75 -8.97 -5.75
CA ASP A 208 -13.75 -9.88 -6.30
C ASP A 208 -13.85 -10.05 -7.82
N LYS A 209 -15.08 -10.14 -8.32
CA LYS A 209 -15.37 -10.17 -9.75
C LYS A 209 -14.80 -8.96 -10.48
N ALA A 210 -15.03 -7.76 -9.95
CA ALA A 210 -14.53 -6.52 -10.55
C ALA A 210 -12.99 -6.47 -10.52
N ARG A 211 -12.35 -6.95 -9.44
CA ARG A 211 -10.89 -7.06 -9.35
C ARG A 211 -10.29 -8.01 -10.38
N LYS A 212 -10.90 -9.18 -10.57
CA LYS A 212 -10.48 -10.17 -11.56
C LYS A 212 -10.60 -9.60 -12.97
N LEU A 213 -11.75 -9.00 -13.28
CA LEU A 213 -11.97 -8.36 -14.58
C LEU A 213 -11.03 -7.17 -14.82
N ALA A 214 -10.72 -6.36 -13.81
CA ALA A 214 -9.75 -5.27 -13.93
C ALA A 214 -8.35 -5.78 -14.31
N ARG A 215 -7.90 -6.89 -13.70
CA ARG A 215 -6.62 -7.54 -14.06
C ARG A 215 -6.67 -8.18 -15.44
N GLU A 216 -7.81 -8.77 -15.82
CA GLU A 216 -8.00 -9.34 -17.16
C GLU A 216 -7.94 -8.27 -18.25
N ILE A 217 -8.59 -7.11 -18.02
CA ILE A 217 -8.50 -5.94 -18.90
C ILE A 217 -7.06 -5.43 -19.00
N ASP A 218 -6.36 -5.26 -17.87
CA ASP A 218 -4.96 -4.81 -17.86
C ASP A 218 -4.08 -5.81 -18.64
N ASN A 219 -4.21 -7.10 -18.36
CA ASN A 219 -3.46 -8.14 -19.05
C ASN A 219 -3.76 -8.15 -20.56
N PHE A 220 -5.02 -8.06 -20.96
CA PHE A 220 -5.40 -7.96 -22.38
C PHE A 220 -4.75 -6.76 -23.06
N ILE A 221 -4.80 -5.57 -22.44
CA ILE A 221 -4.23 -4.37 -23.03
C ILE A 221 -2.70 -4.47 -23.17
N TRP A 222 -2.01 -4.97 -22.15
CA TRP A 222 -0.54 -4.99 -22.13
C TRP A 222 0.09 -6.16 -22.89
N THR A 223 -0.61 -7.30 -23.01
CA THR A 223 -0.08 -8.48 -23.71
C THR A 223 -0.49 -8.56 -25.18
N ASN A 224 -1.43 -7.72 -25.62
CA ASN A 224 -1.84 -7.68 -27.01
C ASN A 224 -0.75 -7.02 -27.86
N THR A 225 -0.06 -7.82 -28.66
CA THR A 225 1.07 -7.36 -29.50
C THR A 225 0.68 -6.34 -30.57
N LYS A 226 -0.62 -6.16 -30.84
CA LYS A 226 -1.13 -5.10 -31.74
C LYS A 226 -1.25 -3.74 -31.07
N PHE A 227 -1.12 -3.69 -29.74
CA PHE A 227 -1.29 -2.49 -28.94
C PHE A 227 0.07 -1.90 -28.54
N GLU A 228 0.37 -0.69 -29.03
CA GLU A 228 1.56 0.08 -28.65
C GLU A 228 1.23 0.95 -27.43
N VAL A 229 1.22 0.36 -26.25
CA VAL A 229 0.66 0.99 -25.03
C VAL A 229 1.76 1.55 -24.11
N GLU A 230 1.48 2.70 -23.52
CA GLU A 230 2.20 3.28 -22.40
C GLU A 230 1.26 3.56 -21.22
N ASP A 231 1.80 3.56 -20.01
CA ASP A 231 1.08 4.08 -18.85
C ASP A 231 0.95 5.60 -18.97
N ALA A 232 -0.29 6.08 -18.87
CA ALA A 232 -0.59 7.49 -19.01
C ALA A 232 -0.46 8.30 -17.70
N GLY A 233 -0.16 7.65 -16.58
CA GLY A 233 0.04 8.28 -15.27
C GLY A 233 -1.22 8.96 -14.75
N THR A 234 -2.08 8.21 -14.05
CA THR A 234 -3.32 8.76 -13.47
C THR A 234 -3.31 8.71 -11.95
N ALA A 235 -3.83 9.75 -11.28
CA ALA A 235 -3.84 9.83 -9.82
C ALA A 235 -4.86 8.88 -9.17
N ASP A 236 -5.94 8.56 -9.89
CA ASP A 236 -7.14 7.86 -9.42
C ASP A 236 -7.38 6.51 -10.12
N GLY A 237 -6.43 6.00 -10.90
CA GLY A 237 -6.59 4.76 -11.66
C GLY A 237 -5.35 4.34 -12.43
N ILE A 238 -5.54 3.40 -13.35
CA ILE A 238 -4.55 2.97 -14.34
C ILE A 238 -4.98 3.53 -15.70
N GLY A 239 -4.16 4.41 -16.28
CA GLY A 239 -4.42 5.03 -17.58
C GLY A 239 -3.65 4.33 -18.69
N TYR A 240 -4.30 4.07 -19.81
CA TYR A 240 -3.70 3.46 -20.99
C TYR A 240 -3.73 4.45 -22.14
N ARG A 241 -2.56 4.77 -22.68
CA ARG A 241 -2.42 5.59 -23.89
C ARG A 241 -1.63 4.84 -24.95
N ARG A 242 -1.86 5.20 -26.20
CA ARG A 242 -1.00 4.75 -27.29
C ARG A 242 0.28 5.59 -27.29
N LYS A 243 1.41 5.00 -27.67
CA LYS A 243 2.70 5.69 -27.70
C LYS A 243 2.62 6.98 -28.52
N GLY A 244 2.94 8.10 -27.88
CA GLY A 244 2.88 9.44 -28.50
C GLY A 244 1.48 10.02 -28.71
N LEU A 245 0.42 9.34 -28.25
CA LEU A 245 -0.98 9.73 -28.46
C LEU A 245 -1.79 9.85 -27.16
N PRO A 246 -3.02 10.40 -27.24
CA PRO A 246 -3.91 10.50 -26.08
C PRO A 246 -4.28 9.14 -25.47
N LYS A 247 -4.84 9.21 -24.25
CA LYS A 247 -5.43 8.05 -23.58
C LYS A 247 -6.59 7.48 -24.38
N PHE A 248 -6.63 6.15 -24.49
CA PHE A 248 -7.77 5.43 -25.05
C PHE A 248 -8.59 4.69 -23.99
N ALA A 249 -8.00 4.39 -22.82
CA ALA A 249 -8.72 3.76 -21.72
C ALA A 249 -8.20 4.21 -20.34
N THR A 250 -9.06 4.11 -19.33
CA THR A 250 -8.68 4.29 -17.91
C THR A 250 -9.47 3.32 -17.03
N LEU A 251 -8.79 2.48 -16.23
CA LEU A 251 -9.41 1.80 -15.09
C LEU A 251 -9.39 2.74 -13.89
N THR A 252 -10.50 3.40 -13.58
CA THR A 252 -10.56 4.37 -12.47
C THR A 252 -11.18 3.76 -11.21
N THR A 253 -10.64 4.16 -10.07
CA THR A 253 -11.22 3.90 -8.74
C THR A 253 -12.18 5.01 -8.30
N ALA A 254 -12.20 6.14 -9.03
CA ALA A 254 -13.21 7.18 -8.93
C ALA A 254 -14.43 6.85 -9.81
N ARG A 255 -15.41 7.78 -9.90
CA ARG A 255 -16.57 7.70 -10.80
C ARG A 255 -17.23 6.31 -10.84
N GLN A 256 -17.67 5.81 -9.69
CA GLN A 256 -18.30 4.50 -9.54
C GLN A 256 -17.44 3.27 -9.91
N ARG A 257 -16.10 3.40 -9.91
CA ARG A 257 -15.14 2.29 -10.11
C ARG A 257 -15.37 1.57 -11.44
N CYS A 258 -15.12 2.28 -12.53
CA CYS A 258 -15.42 1.84 -13.89
C CYS A 258 -14.16 1.79 -14.78
N LEU A 259 -14.29 1.09 -15.90
CA LEU A 259 -13.45 1.29 -17.08
C LEU A 259 -14.05 2.45 -17.88
N ILE A 260 -13.23 3.47 -18.17
CA ILE A 260 -13.56 4.57 -19.06
C ILE A 260 -12.87 4.31 -20.39
N LEU A 261 -13.64 4.28 -21.47
CA LEU A 261 -13.15 4.19 -22.84
C LEU A 261 -13.23 5.57 -23.48
N HIS A 262 -12.14 5.99 -24.13
CA HIS A 262 -12.06 7.27 -24.83
C HIS A 262 -12.15 7.01 -26.33
N ILE A 263 -13.23 7.45 -26.97
CA ILE A 263 -13.58 7.05 -28.33
C ILE A 263 -13.74 8.30 -29.20
N GLY A 264 -12.79 8.49 -30.13
CA GLY A 264 -12.78 9.61 -31.06
C GLY A 264 -12.53 10.96 -30.39
N ASN A 265 -12.92 12.03 -31.10
CA ASN A 265 -12.79 13.39 -30.61
C ASN A 265 -14.06 13.85 -29.87
N ARG A 266 -13.92 14.94 -29.12
CA ARG A 266 -15.02 15.48 -28.29
C ARG A 266 -16.20 15.93 -29.15
N GLU A 267 -15.92 16.47 -30.33
CA GLU A 267 -16.90 17.01 -31.28
C GLU A 267 -17.79 15.91 -31.86
N ASP A 268 -17.24 14.71 -32.06
CA ASP A 268 -17.96 13.59 -32.69
C ASP A 268 -18.99 12.94 -31.77
N LYS A 269 -18.86 13.16 -30.44
CA LYS A 269 -19.73 12.58 -29.40
C LYS A 269 -19.90 11.05 -29.48
N LYS A 270 -18.94 10.34 -30.08
CA LYS A 270 -19.00 8.88 -30.29
C LYS A 270 -19.13 8.10 -28.99
N GLY A 271 -18.52 8.58 -27.90
CA GLY A 271 -18.64 7.98 -26.57
C GLY A 271 -20.09 7.85 -26.09
N LEU A 272 -20.97 8.81 -26.39
CA LEU A 272 -22.40 8.72 -26.04
C LEU A 272 -23.12 7.61 -26.80
N LYS A 273 -22.82 7.43 -28.09
CA LYS A 273 -23.40 6.35 -28.89
C LYS A 273 -22.95 4.99 -28.38
N ILE A 274 -21.64 4.83 -28.16
CA ILE A 274 -21.08 3.58 -27.65
C ILE A 274 -21.57 3.27 -26.23
N GLN A 275 -21.80 4.28 -25.39
CA GLN A 275 -22.45 4.09 -24.09
C GLN A 275 -23.81 3.38 -24.24
N SER A 276 -24.67 3.84 -25.15
CA SER A 276 -25.99 3.23 -25.35
C SER A 276 -25.90 1.77 -25.83
N GLU A 277 -24.89 1.43 -26.64
CA GLU A 277 -24.65 0.06 -27.09
C GLU A 277 -24.19 -0.84 -25.94
N ILE A 278 -23.24 -0.36 -25.14
CA ILE A 278 -22.74 -1.06 -23.94
C ILE A 278 -23.88 -1.27 -22.95
N ASP A 279 -24.68 -0.25 -22.67
CA ASP A 279 -25.79 -0.32 -21.70
C ASP A 279 -26.81 -1.39 -22.11
N LYS A 280 -27.08 -1.51 -23.42
CA LYS A 280 -27.93 -2.56 -23.97
C LYS A 280 -27.34 -3.96 -23.79
N ILE A 281 -26.04 -4.14 -24.04
CA ILE A 281 -25.35 -5.43 -23.88
C ILE A 281 -25.28 -5.86 -22.41
N LEU A 282 -25.06 -4.90 -21.51
CA LEU A 282 -25.00 -5.15 -20.07
C LEU A 282 -26.39 -5.22 -19.42
N ASN A 283 -27.44 -4.86 -20.16
CA ASN A 283 -28.82 -4.71 -19.69
C ASN A 283 -28.91 -3.81 -18.45
N LYS A 284 -28.13 -2.73 -18.44
CA LYS A 284 -28.05 -1.74 -17.36
C LYS A 284 -27.61 -0.40 -17.93
N GLU A 285 -28.31 0.66 -17.56
CA GLU A 285 -27.96 2.03 -17.96
C GLU A 285 -26.92 2.64 -17.02
N TYR A 286 -25.87 3.25 -17.59
CA TYR A 286 -24.90 4.01 -16.81
C TYR A 286 -25.35 5.46 -16.67
N ASN A 287 -25.84 5.83 -15.48
CA ASN A 287 -26.31 7.17 -15.19
C ASN A 287 -25.16 8.18 -15.12
N ARG A 288 -24.90 8.86 -16.24
CA ARG A 288 -23.95 9.98 -16.34
C ARG A 288 -24.58 11.26 -15.77
N SER A 289 -23.78 12.08 -15.09
CA SER A 289 -24.22 13.44 -14.73
C SER A 289 -24.37 14.30 -16.00
N SER A 290 -25.26 15.29 -15.97
CA SER A 290 -25.43 16.25 -17.08
C SER A 290 -24.10 16.96 -17.41
N SER A 291 -23.33 17.29 -16.38
CA SER A 291 -21.98 17.86 -16.50
C SER A 291 -21.02 16.91 -17.23
N ASP A 292 -20.96 15.63 -16.87
CA ASP A 292 -20.07 14.66 -17.53
C ASP A 292 -20.47 14.40 -18.98
N SER A 293 -21.76 14.40 -19.30
CA SER A 293 -22.25 14.26 -20.68
C SER A 293 -21.84 15.43 -21.57
N MET A 294 -21.79 16.65 -21.05
CA MET A 294 -21.33 17.83 -21.78
C MET A 294 -19.79 17.93 -21.83
N LYS A 295 -19.12 17.57 -20.74
CA LYS A 295 -17.67 17.71 -20.61
C LYS A 295 -16.91 16.60 -21.34
N TYR A 296 -17.41 15.37 -21.28
CA TYR A 296 -16.73 14.18 -21.81
C TYR A 296 -17.62 13.36 -22.78
N PRO A 297 -18.22 13.96 -23.82
CA PRO A 297 -19.11 13.25 -24.75
C PRO A 297 -18.40 12.15 -25.57
N HIS A 298 -17.07 12.12 -25.57
CA HIS A 298 -16.24 11.10 -26.19
C HIS A 298 -15.87 9.94 -25.24
N GLU A 299 -16.28 9.99 -23.97
CA GLU A 299 -16.06 8.91 -23.01
C GLU A 299 -17.27 7.96 -22.96
N ALA A 300 -17.03 6.67 -22.83
CA ALA A 300 -18.01 5.64 -22.45
C ALA A 300 -17.55 4.95 -21.15
N TYR A 301 -18.50 4.63 -20.27
CA TYR A 301 -18.26 4.16 -18.90
C TYR A 301 -18.81 2.74 -18.73
N ILE A 302 -17.96 1.85 -18.21
CA ILE A 302 -18.28 0.45 -17.99
C ILE A 302 -18.05 0.12 -16.53
N ARG A 303 -19.13 -0.05 -15.76
CA ARG A 303 -19.02 -0.52 -14.38
C ARG A 303 -18.70 -2.01 -14.37
N LEU A 304 -17.50 -2.35 -13.91
CA LEU A 304 -16.96 -3.71 -14.01
C LEU A 304 -17.81 -4.78 -13.31
N GLU A 305 -18.58 -4.39 -12.29
CA GLU A 305 -19.49 -5.30 -11.57
C GLU A 305 -20.65 -5.80 -12.44
N TRP A 306 -21.01 -5.07 -13.50
CA TRP A 306 -22.14 -5.39 -14.37
C TRP A 306 -21.76 -6.35 -15.49
N VAL A 307 -20.48 -6.38 -15.84
CA VAL A 307 -19.93 -7.26 -16.89
C VAL A 307 -19.99 -8.69 -16.41
N LYS A 308 -20.63 -9.57 -17.20
CA LYS A 308 -20.73 -11.01 -16.92
C LYS A 308 -19.54 -11.77 -17.50
N ASP A 309 -19.12 -11.36 -18.69
CA ASP A 309 -18.06 -11.97 -19.48
C ASP A 309 -17.21 -10.85 -20.11
N PHE A 310 -15.88 -11.01 -20.08
CA PHE A 310 -14.95 -10.04 -20.67
C PHE A 310 -15.21 -9.82 -22.17
N GLU A 311 -15.65 -10.84 -22.90
CA GLU A 311 -15.95 -10.73 -24.34
C GLU A 311 -17.09 -9.73 -24.63
N GLN A 312 -17.94 -9.38 -23.65
CA GLN A 312 -18.96 -8.34 -23.81
C GLN A 312 -18.38 -6.95 -24.03
N ILE A 313 -17.18 -6.67 -23.50
CA ILE A 313 -16.59 -5.33 -23.47
C ILE A 313 -15.31 -5.22 -24.28
N LYS A 314 -14.67 -6.35 -24.59
CA LYS A 314 -13.43 -6.43 -25.36
C LYS A 314 -13.51 -5.74 -26.74
N PRO A 315 -14.58 -5.88 -27.55
CA PRO A 315 -14.68 -5.16 -28.83
C PRO A 315 -14.58 -3.64 -28.67
N TYR A 316 -15.16 -3.09 -27.61
CA TYR A 316 -15.14 -1.66 -27.34
C TYR A 316 -13.77 -1.15 -26.87
N ILE A 317 -12.99 -2.00 -26.18
CA ILE A 317 -11.59 -1.67 -25.85
C ILE A 317 -10.76 -1.55 -27.13
N ILE A 318 -10.96 -2.48 -28.08
CA ILE A 318 -10.29 -2.46 -29.40
C ILE A 318 -10.72 -1.23 -30.20
N GLU A 319 -12.01 -0.90 -30.20
CA GLU A 319 -12.52 0.29 -30.87
C GLU A 319 -11.94 1.58 -30.28
N ALA A 320 -11.86 1.69 -28.95
CA ALA A 320 -11.26 2.84 -28.28
C ALA A 320 -9.78 3.01 -28.66
N TYR A 321 -9.01 1.92 -28.69
CA TYR A 321 -7.61 1.94 -29.12
C TYR A 321 -7.46 2.43 -30.58
N ASN A 322 -8.30 1.94 -31.50
CA ASN A 322 -8.23 2.29 -32.91
C ASN A 322 -8.76 3.70 -33.23
N SER A 323 -9.60 4.25 -32.35
CA SER A 323 -10.28 5.54 -32.54
C SER A 323 -9.53 6.74 -31.94
N ARG A 324 -8.34 6.53 -31.37
CA ARG A 324 -7.58 7.54 -30.64
C ARG A 324 -6.17 7.78 -31.17
#